data_AF-A0A1V2GWZ1-F1
#
_entry.id   AF-A0A1V2GWZ1-F1
#
_cell.length_a   1.000
_cell.length_b   1.000
_cell.length_c   1.000
_cell.angle_alpha   90.00
_cell.angle_beta   90.00
_cell.angle_gamma   90.00
#
_symmetry.space_group_name_H-M   'P 1'
#
loop_
_entity.id
_entity.type
_entity.pdbx_description
1 polymer ?
#
loop_
_entity_poly.entity_id
_entity_poly.type
_entity_poly.pdbx_seq_one_letter_code
_entity_poly.pdbx_strand_id
1 'polypeptide(L)' 'MAEIVNLNQRRKAAARAEAGRQAAANREKFGRSKAERARDAEAEARRNALLDGARKDPAKD' A
#
# COMPACT_ATOMS: atom_id res chain seq x y z
N MET A 1 17.52 43.26 12.57
CA MET A 1 17.24 42.06 13.39
C MET A 1 17.20 40.88 12.43
N ALA A 2 18.09 39.89 12.58
CA ALA A 2 18.13 38.75 11.65
C ALA A 2 17.12 37.69 12.09
N GLU A 3 16.36 37.14 11.14
CA GLU A 3 15.42 36.05 11.41
C GLU A 3 16.18 34.72 11.50
N ILE A 4 16.12 34.08 12.67
CA ILE A 4 16.78 32.79 12.89
C ILE A 4 15.86 31.69 12.38
N VAL A 5 16.18 31.15 11.19
CA VAL A 5 15.41 30.08 10.56
C VAL A 5 15.98 28.69 10.89
N ASN A 6 15.12 27.79 11.33
CA ASN A 6 15.50 26.40 11.58
C ASN A 6 15.52 25.60 10.27
N LEU A 7 16.73 25.38 9.74
CA LEU A 7 16.94 24.63 8.49
C LEU A 7 16.45 23.16 8.58
N ASN A 8 16.50 22.54 9.76
CA ASN A 8 16.02 21.16 9.94
C ASN A 8 14.51 21.07 9.77
N GLN A 9 13.76 22.03 10.33
CA GLN A 9 12.31 22.08 10.15
C GLN A 9 11.94 22.30 8.68
N ARG A 10 12.65 23.21 8.00
CA ARG A 10 12.47 23.45 6.55
C ARG A 10 12.73 22.19 5.72
N ARG A 11 13.83 21.47 5.98
CA ARG A 11 14.15 20.20 5.31
C ARG A 11 13.09 19.14 5.57
N LYS A 12 12.62 19.00 6.82
CA LYS A 12 11.55 18.05 7.17
C LYS A 12 10.23 18.38 6.46
N ALA A 13 9.87 19.67 6.36
CA ALA A 13 8.68 20.10 5.64
C ALA A 13 8.78 19.77 4.15
N ALA A 14 9.93 20.04 3.52
CA ALA A 14 10.18 19.69 2.12
C ALA A 14 10.08 18.18 1.87
N ALA A 15 10.67 17.36 2.74
CA ALA A 15 10.60 15.90 2.65
C ALA A 15 9.17 15.37 2.77
N ARG A 16 8.35 15.94 3.69
CA ARG A 16 6.93 15.59 3.81
C ARG A 16 6.13 15.96 2.56
N ALA A 17 6.41 17.12 1.96
CA ALA A 17 5.75 17.54 0.74
C ALA A 17 6.10 16.62 -0.45
N GLU A 18 7.36 16.22 -0.59
CA GLU A 18 7.80 15.27 -1.61
C GLU A 18 7.15 13.90 -1.43
N ALA A 19 7.11 13.37 -0.20
CA ALA A 19 6.42 12.12 0.09
C ALA A 19 4.93 12.17 -0.29
N GLY A 20 4.27 13.31 -0.05
CA GLY A 20 2.88 13.54 -0.46
C GLY A 20 2.69 13.51 -1.98
N ARG A 21 3.59 14.15 -2.74
CA ARG A 21 3.59 14.12 -4.22
C ARG A 21 3.80 12.71 -4.75
N GLN A 22 4.79 11.99 -4.22
CA GLN A 22 5.04 10.60 -4.60
C GLN A 22 3.83 9.71 -4.32
N ALA A 23 3.15 9.91 -3.18
CA ALA A 23 1.94 9.17 -2.84
C ALA A 23 0.76 9.49 -3.76
N ALA A 24 0.62 10.74 -4.24
CA ALA A 24 -0.38 11.11 -5.25
C ALA A 24 -0.05 10.48 -6.61
N ALA A 25 1.19 10.60 -7.07
CA ALA A 25 1.66 9.98 -8.31
C ALA A 25 1.50 8.45 -8.29
N ASN A 26 1.73 7.78 -7.16
CA ASN A 26 1.52 6.35 -7.02
C ASN A 26 0.03 5.97 -7.05
N ARG A 27 -0.86 6.82 -6.50
CA ARG A 27 -2.31 6.62 -6.60
C ARG A 27 -2.78 6.70 -8.06
N GLU A 28 -2.28 7.68 -8.82
CA GLU A 28 -2.58 7.83 -10.24
C GLU A 28 -2.00 6.68 -11.08
N LYS A 29 -0.72 6.35 -10.88
CA LYS A 29 -0.01 5.34 -11.70
C LYS A 29 -0.52 3.93 -11.49
N PHE A 30 -0.83 3.56 -10.25
CA PHE A 30 -1.12 2.17 -9.90
C PHE A 30 -2.60 1.93 -9.60
N GLY A 31 -3.42 2.99 -9.48
CA GLY A 31 -4.86 2.93 -9.20
C GLY A 31 -5.23 2.35 -7.82
N ARG A 32 -4.28 1.69 -7.14
CA ARG A 32 -4.44 1.03 -5.84
C ARG A 32 -3.26 1.36 -4.93
N SER A 33 -3.57 1.76 -3.71
CA SER A 33 -2.60 1.96 -2.64
C SER A 33 -1.96 0.65 -2.18
N LYS A 34 -0.87 0.74 -1.41
CA LYS A 34 -0.25 -0.43 -0.78
C LYS A 34 -1.22 -1.15 0.18
N ALA A 35 -2.05 -0.39 0.89
CA ALA A 35 -3.02 -0.93 1.83
C ALA A 35 -4.14 -1.72 1.12
N GLU A 36 -4.65 -1.19 0.01
CA GLU A 36 -5.66 -1.88 -0.81
C GLU A 36 -5.10 -3.19 -1.40
N ARG A 37 -3.89 -3.15 -1.97
CA ARG A 37 -3.24 -4.37 -2.48
C ARG A 37 -3.05 -5.44 -1.40
N ALA A 38 -2.71 -5.04 -0.17
CA ALA A 38 -2.56 -5.98 0.94
C ALA A 38 -3.89 -6.61 1.34
N ARG A 39 -4.97 -5.81 1.42
CA ARG A 39 -6.33 -6.30 1.69
C ARG A 39 -6.81 -7.26 0.60
N ASP A 40 -6.59 -6.92 -0.66
CA ASP A 40 -6.93 -7.78 -1.80
C ASP A 40 -6.20 -9.11 -1.70
N ALA A 41 -4.88 -9.09 -1.48
CA ALA A 41 -4.07 -10.31 -1.35
C ALA A 41 -4.54 -11.20 -0.19
N GLU A 42 -4.93 -10.62 0.94
CA GLU A 42 -5.47 -11.37 2.08
C GLU A 42 -6.85 -11.97 1.77
N ALA A 43 -7.71 -11.23 1.07
CA ALA A 43 -9.01 -11.73 0.64
C ALA A 43 -8.88 -12.89 -0.35
N GLU A 44 -7.96 -12.78 -1.32
CA GLU A 44 -7.60 -13.84 -2.26
C GLU A 44 -7.09 -15.08 -1.52
N ALA A 45 -6.18 -14.90 -0.55
CA ALA A 45 -5.65 -16.00 0.24
C ALA A 45 -6.74 -16.74 1.02
N ARG A 46 -7.67 -16.00 1.66
CA ARG A 46 -8.83 -16.60 2.34
C ARG A 46 -9.73 -17.36 1.39
N ARG A 47 -10.00 -16.80 0.19
CA ARG A 47 -10.83 -17.48 -0.82
C ARG A 47 -10.18 -18.79 -1.26
N ASN A 48 -8.88 -18.76 -1.56
CA ASN A 48 -8.15 -19.95 -1.98
C ASN A 48 -8.14 -21.01 -0.88
N ALA A 49 -7.88 -20.62 0.38
CA ALA A 49 -7.93 -21.54 1.52
C ALA A 49 -9.33 -22.18 1.71
N LEU A 50 -10.40 -21.42 1.52
CA LEU A 50 -11.76 -21.94 1.56
C LEU A 50 -12.01 -22.97 0.45
N LEU A 51 -11.58 -22.67 -0.78
CA LEU A 51 -11.73 -23.57 -1.93
C LEU A 51 -10.91 -24.84 -1.75
N ASP A 52 -9.67 -24.72 -1.26
CA ASP A 52 -8.80 -25.85 -0.98
C ASP A 52 -9.40 -26.74 0.12
N GLY A 53 -9.94 -26.15 1.19
CA GLY A 53 -10.63 -26.90 2.25
C GLY A 53 -11.93 -27.55 1.79
N ALA A 54 -12.62 -26.97 0.80
CA ALA A 54 -13.83 -27.52 0.20
C ALA A 54 -13.55 -28.52 -0.94
N ARG A 55 -12.28 -28.70 -1.34
CA ARG A 55 -11.89 -29.56 -2.44
C ARG A 55 -12.18 -31.01 -2.09
N LYS A 56 -13.07 -31.63 -2.86
CA LYS A 56 -13.25 -33.08 -2.87
C LYS A 56 -12.40 -33.63 -4.01
N ASP A 57 -11.48 -34.52 -3.71
CA ASP A 57 -10.75 -35.22 -4.76
C ASP A 57 -11.76 -35.98 -5.63
N PRO A 58 -11.63 -35.93 -6.97
CA PRO A 58 -12.46 -36.78 -7.81
C PRO A 58 -12.21 -38.22 -7.40
N ALA A 59 -13.30 -38.96 -7.14
CA ALA A 59 -13.23 -40.38 -6.88
C ALA A 59 -12.41 -41.01 -8.00
N LYS A 60 -11.25 -41.57 -7.63
CA LYS A 60 -10.46 -42.39 -8.53
C LYS A 60 -11.26 -43.68 -8.76
N ASP A 61 -11.97 -43.74 -9.87
CA ASP A 61 -12.33 -44.99 -10.53
C ASP A 61 -11.13 -45.51 -11.34
#